data_AF-A0A969TIE6-F1
#
_entry.id   AF-A0A969TIE6-F1
#
_cell.length_a   1.000
_cell.length_b   1.000
_cell.length_c   1.000
_cell.angle_alpha   90.00
_cell.angle_beta   90.00
_cell.angle_gamma   90.00
#
_symmetry.space_group_name_H-M   'P 1'
#
loop_
_entity.id
_entity.type
_entity.pdbx_description
1 polymer ?
#
loop_
_entity_poly.entity_id
_entity_poly.type
_entity_poly.pdbx_seq_one_letter_code
_entity_poly.pdbx_strand_id
1 'polypeptide(L)'
;MSRLLMGIGTGVIVHMHGTDTMQFFYDNFSINIILASIMVFLMAAKIEPWLSKPKIQPVYKAFKLISPTTLGIYVIHPLFLGGFNLVFGFSAASPIPWFTIFLSATVTFIVSYIAVLIMMRIPLLKRTV
;
A
#
# COMPACT_ATOMS: atom_id res chain seq x y z
N MET A 1 -27.18 -6.05 4.23
CA MET A 1 -26.93 -7.32 4.95
C MET A 1 -25.44 -7.57 5.23
N SER A 2 -24.54 -7.46 4.25
CA SER A 2 -23.10 -7.80 4.41
C SER A 2 -22.31 -6.89 5.35
N ARG A 3 -22.62 -5.59 5.41
CA ARG A 3 -21.90 -4.62 6.27
C ARG A 3 -22.19 -4.79 7.77
N LEU A 4 -23.40 -5.26 8.11
CA LEU A 4 -23.80 -5.51 9.51
C LEU A 4 -23.15 -6.77 10.06
N LEU A 5 -23.06 -7.84 9.25
CA LEU A 5 -22.37 -9.06 9.64
C LEU A 5 -20.86 -8.84 9.83
N MET A 6 -20.25 -8.01 8.99
CA MET A 6 -18.84 -7.65 9.14
C MET A 6 -18.60 -6.82 10.41
N GLY A 7 -19.45 -5.83 10.70
CA GLY A 7 -19.35 -5.02 11.93
C GLY A 7 -19.55 -5.84 13.21
N ILE A 8 -20.51 -6.77 13.23
CA ILE A 8 -20.77 -7.63 14.38
C ILE A 8 -19.64 -8.65 14.56
N GLY A 9 -19.15 -9.25 13.46
CA GLY A 9 -18.03 -10.20 13.49
C GLY A 9 -16.75 -9.56 14.02
N THR A 10 -16.40 -8.37 13.56
CA THR A 10 -15.24 -7.63 14.07
C THR A 10 -15.42 -7.25 15.54
N GLY A 11 -16.63 -6.84 15.95
CA GLY A 11 -16.93 -6.49 17.35
C GLY A 11 -16.75 -7.65 18.32
N VAL A 12 -17.20 -8.85 17.96
CA VAL A 12 -17.05 -10.06 18.79
C VAL A 12 -15.59 -10.49 18.90
N ILE A 13 -14.84 -10.45 17.79
CA ILE A 13 -13.43 -10.86 17.76
C ILE A 13 -12.55 -9.91 18.60
N VAL A 14 -12.77 -8.59 18.48
CA VAL A 14 -12.05 -7.57 19.25
C VAL A 14 -12.35 -7.66 20.75
N HIS A 15 -13.59 -8.00 21.12
CA HIS A 15 -13.97 -8.14 22.52
C HIS A 15 -13.40 -9.41 23.18
N MET A 16 -13.16 -10.47 22.41
CA MET A 16 -12.65 -11.74 22.94
C MET A 16 -11.12 -11.81 23.09
N HIS A 17 -10.36 -11.03 22.33
CA HIS A 17 -8.89 -11.17 22.28
C HIS A 17 -8.10 -9.92 22.67
N GLY A 18 -8.77 -8.82 23.06
CA GLY A 18 -8.08 -7.58 23.44
C GLY A 18 -7.29 -6.96 22.29
N THR A 19 -6.55 -5.89 22.60
CA THR A 19 -5.81 -5.00 21.67
C THR A 19 -4.84 -5.72 20.72
N ASP A 20 -4.46 -6.96 20.99
CA ASP A 20 -3.58 -7.79 20.15
C ASP A 20 -4.25 -8.18 18.81
N THR A 21 -5.58 -8.19 18.74
CA THR A 21 -6.29 -8.41 17.46
C THR A 21 -6.18 -7.26 16.48
N MET A 22 -5.97 -6.02 16.93
CA MET A 22 -5.71 -4.90 16.01
C MET A 22 -4.41 -5.15 15.23
N GLN A 23 -3.38 -5.72 15.86
CA GLN A 23 -2.20 -6.19 15.14
C GLN A 23 -2.54 -7.32 14.16
N PHE A 24 -3.39 -8.28 14.51
CA PHE A 24 -3.79 -9.34 13.58
C PHE A 24 -4.50 -8.84 12.30
N PHE A 25 -5.19 -7.69 12.34
CA PHE A 25 -5.83 -7.11 11.15
C PHE A 25 -4.94 -6.15 10.35
N TYR A 26 -3.86 -5.64 10.95
CA TYR A 26 -2.96 -4.66 10.34
C TYR A 26 -1.55 -5.20 10.07
N ASP A 27 -1.25 -6.42 10.53
CA ASP A 27 0.01 -7.09 10.24
C ASP A 27 -0.01 -7.59 8.80
N ASN A 28 0.95 -7.12 8.00
CA ASN A 28 1.10 -7.45 6.58
C ASN A 28 1.21 -8.97 6.34
N PHE A 29 1.64 -9.73 7.35
CA PHE A 29 1.76 -11.19 7.29
C PHE A 29 0.58 -11.94 7.92
N SER A 30 -0.46 -11.24 8.37
CA SER A 30 -1.68 -11.89 8.85
C SER A 30 -2.36 -12.70 7.73
N ILE A 31 -2.92 -13.85 8.09
CA ILE A 31 -3.61 -14.73 7.14
C ILE A 31 -4.75 -14.02 6.40
N ASN A 32 -5.42 -13.08 7.07
CA ASN A 32 -6.51 -12.28 6.51
C ASN A 32 -6.01 -11.36 5.39
N ILE A 33 -4.89 -10.65 5.60
CA ILE A 33 -4.30 -9.77 4.59
C ILE A 33 -3.73 -10.59 3.43
N ILE A 34 -3.14 -11.75 3.70
CA ILE A 34 -2.64 -12.66 2.67
C ILE A 34 -3.79 -13.13 1.77
N LEU A 35 -4.89 -13.62 2.36
CA LEU A 35 -6.06 -14.08 1.60
C LEU A 35 -6.71 -12.93 0.81
N ALA A 36 -6.86 -11.75 1.43
CA ALA A 36 -7.38 -10.57 0.74
C ALA A 36 -6.49 -10.18 -0.45
N SER A 37 -5.16 -10.19 -0.29
CA SER A 37 -4.21 -9.89 -1.36
C SER A 37 -4.28 -10.91 -2.50
N ILE A 38 -4.42 -12.20 -2.19
CA ILE A 38 -4.63 -13.26 -3.20
C ILE A 38 -5.90 -12.99 -4.00
N MET A 39 -7.01 -12.64 -3.33
CA MET A 39 -8.28 -12.36 -4.00
C MET A 39 -8.19 -11.13 -4.91
N VAL A 40 -7.54 -10.06 -4.45
CA VAL A 40 -7.27 -8.86 -5.27
C VAL A 40 -6.40 -9.20 -6.47
N PHE A 41 -5.36 -10.02 -6.29
CA PHE A 41 -4.50 -10.46 -7.37
C PHE A 41 -5.25 -11.29 -8.41
N LEU A 42 -6.07 -12.26 -7.97
CA LEU A 42 -6.91 -13.06 -8.85
C LEU A 42 -7.95 -12.21 -9.61
N MET A 43 -8.53 -11.20 -8.94
CA MET A 43 -9.40 -10.23 -9.60
C MET A 43 -8.64 -9.43 -10.66
N ALA A 44 -7.46 -8.90 -10.33
CA ALA A 44 -6.64 -8.15 -11.27
C ALA A 44 -6.26 -8.99 -12.49
N ALA A 45 -5.87 -10.26 -12.29
CA ALA A 45 -5.56 -11.19 -13.37
C ALA A 45 -6.77 -11.46 -14.29
N LYS A 46 -7.98 -11.55 -13.73
CA LYS A 46 -9.21 -11.73 -14.53
C LYS A 46 -9.64 -10.47 -15.29
N ILE A 47 -9.25 -9.27 -14.83
CA ILE A 47 -9.61 -7.99 -15.46
C ILE A 47 -8.59 -7.59 -16.53
N GLU A 48 -7.39 -8.19 -16.57
CA GLU A 48 -6.35 -7.93 -17.58
C GLU A 48 -6.87 -7.92 -19.03
N PRO A 49 -7.69 -8.90 -19.48
CA PRO A 49 -8.24 -8.91 -20.84
C PRO A 49 -9.20 -7.74 -21.12
N TRP A 50 -9.74 -7.11 -20.08
CA TRP A 50 -10.64 -5.95 -20.17
C TRP A 50 -9.86 -4.63 -20.13
N LEU A 51 -8.74 -4.59 -19.42
CA LEU A 51 -7.79 -3.46 -19.34
C LEU A 51 -7.00 -3.25 -20.64
N SER A 52 -6.83 -4.29 -21.46
CA SER A 52 -6.14 -4.22 -22.76
C SER A 52 -6.98 -3.56 -23.87
N LYS A 53 -8.24 -3.19 -23.59
CA LYS A 53 -9.10 -2.47 -24.53
C LYS A 53 -8.54 -1.08 -24.90
N PRO A 54 -8.75 -0.61 -26.15
CA PRO A 54 -8.12 0.62 -26.67
C PRO A 54 -8.46 1.88 -25.87
N LYS A 55 -9.63 1.93 -25.20
CA LYS A 55 -10.03 3.07 -24.36
C LYS A 55 -9.25 3.17 -23.03
N ILE A 56 -8.67 2.07 -22.55
CA ILE A 56 -8.00 1.97 -21.23
C ILE A 56 -6.48 1.72 -21.38
N GLN A 57 -6.02 1.51 -22.62
CA GLN A 57 -4.62 1.32 -22.97
C GLN A 57 -3.61 2.34 -22.37
N PRO A 58 -3.89 3.67 -22.31
CA PRO A 58 -2.95 4.60 -21.69
C PRO A 58 -2.77 4.36 -20.18
N VAL A 59 -3.87 4.00 -19.49
CA VAL A 59 -3.85 3.66 -18.06
C VAL A 59 -3.06 2.37 -17.83
N TYR A 60 -3.30 1.34 -18.64
CA TYR A 60 -2.55 0.08 -18.58
C TYR A 60 -1.04 0.29 -18.79
N LYS A 61 -0.64 1.14 -19.75
CA LYS A 61 0.77 1.49 -19.98
C LYS A 61 1.41 2.18 -18.76
N ALA A 62 0.70 3.10 -18.12
CA ALA A 62 1.18 3.76 -16.89
C ALA A 62 1.36 2.75 -15.74
N PHE A 63 0.38 1.87 -15.51
CA PHE A 63 0.50 0.81 -14.50
C PHE A 63 1.69 -0.11 -14.77
N LYS A 64 1.91 -0.52 -16.02
CA LYS A 64 3.03 -1.38 -16.40
C LYS A 64 4.39 -0.71 -16.16
N LEU A 65 4.47 0.62 -16.32
CA LEU A 65 5.69 1.39 -16.05
C LEU A 65 5.99 1.50 -14.55
N ILE A 66 4.94 1.69 -13.73
CA ILE A 66 5.09 1.90 -12.29
C ILE A 66 5.25 0.58 -11.54
N SER A 67 4.63 -0.51 -12.00
CA SER A 67 4.67 -1.84 -11.38
C SER A 67 6.06 -2.29 -10.89
N PRO A 68 7.15 -2.26 -11.70
CA PRO A 68 8.47 -2.70 -11.23
C PRO A 68 9.06 -1.83 -10.12
N THR A 69 8.60 -0.58 -9.97
CA THR A 69 9.08 0.34 -8.93
C THR A 69 8.39 0.14 -7.58
N THR A 70 7.24 -0.54 -7.56
CA THR A 70 6.40 -0.69 -6.36
C THR A 70 7.12 -1.44 -5.24
N LEU A 71 7.91 -2.46 -5.57
CA LEU A 71 8.72 -3.19 -4.59
C LEU A 71 9.79 -2.28 -3.95
N GLY A 72 10.50 -1.50 -4.77
CA GLY A 72 11.48 -0.53 -4.26
C GLY A 72 10.86 0.52 -3.37
N ILE A 73 9.67 1.04 -3.76
CA ILE A 73 8.92 1.99 -2.93
C ILE A 73 8.53 1.34 -1.62
N TYR A 74 8.03 0.10 -1.65
CA TYR A 74 7.65 -0.63 -0.45
C TYR A 74 8.83 -0.78 0.54
N VAL A 75 10.04 -1.03 0.06
CA VAL A 75 11.22 -1.17 0.93
C VAL A 75 11.68 0.17 1.50
N ILE A 76 11.66 1.25 0.71
CA ILE A 76 12.31 2.52 1.07
C ILE A 76 11.34 3.49 1.76
N HIS A 77 10.03 3.41 1.50
CA HIS A 77 9.05 4.35 2.04
C HIS A 77 9.04 4.48 3.58
N PRO A 78 9.33 3.45 4.41
CA PRO A 78 9.37 3.63 5.87
C PRO A 78 10.50 4.56 6.31
N LEU A 79 11.62 4.60 5.58
CA LEU A 79 12.75 5.50 5.86
C LEU A 79 12.35 6.96 5.68
N PHE A 80 11.68 7.26 4.56
CA PHE A 80 11.18 8.61 4.28
C PHE A 80 10.03 8.99 5.20
N LEU A 81 9.10 8.07 5.46
CA LEU A 81 7.99 8.30 6.38
C LEU A 81 8.51 8.60 7.80
N GLY A 82 9.49 7.85 8.29
CA GLY A 82 10.14 8.08 9.58
C GLY A 82 10.85 9.43 9.62
N GLY A 83 11.60 9.77 8.56
CA GLY A 83 12.24 11.08 8.43
C GLY A 83 11.25 12.24 8.44
N PHE A 84 10.14 12.13 7.69
CA PHE A 84 9.11 13.16 7.66
C PHE A 84 8.33 13.28 8.96
N ASN A 85 8.09 12.17 9.66
CA ASN A 85 7.49 12.21 10.98
C ASN A 85 8.37 13.00 11.96
N LEU A 86 9.69 12.76 11.94
CA LEU A 86 10.64 13.42 12.83
C LEU A 86 10.79 14.92 12.51
N VAL A 87 10.84 15.29 11.23
CA VAL A 87 11.09 16.69 10.79
C VAL A 87 9.81 17.54 10.76
N PHE A 88 8.70 16.98 10.25
CA PHE A 88 7.46 17.72 10.02
C PHE A 88 6.36 17.40 11.04
N GLY A 89 6.59 16.45 11.97
CA GLY A 89 5.59 16.06 12.95
C GLY A 89 4.34 15.46 12.32
N PHE A 90 4.47 14.79 11.16
CA PHE A 90 3.36 14.07 10.53
C PHE A 90 2.94 12.87 11.38
N SER A 91 2.17 13.16 12.43
CA SER A 91 1.57 12.21 13.33
C SER A 91 0.07 12.13 13.06
N ALA A 92 -0.49 10.93 13.19
CA ALA A 92 -1.93 10.71 13.17
C ALA A 92 -2.67 11.47 14.29
N ALA A 93 -1.94 12.01 15.26
CA ALA A 93 -2.47 12.88 16.33
C ALA A 93 -2.67 14.35 15.89
N SER A 94 -2.49 14.68 14.61
CA SER A 94 -2.72 16.03 14.09
C SER A 94 -4.22 16.41 14.18
N PRO A 95 -4.57 17.71 14.29
CA PRO A 95 -5.97 18.16 14.41
C PRO A 95 -6.86 17.73 13.23
N ILE A 96 -6.27 17.45 12.07
CA ILE A 96 -6.96 16.96 10.88
C ILE A 96 -6.26 15.66 10.39
N PRO A 97 -6.59 14.50 10.98
CA PRO A 97 -5.88 13.24 10.71
C PRO A 97 -5.97 12.79 9.26
N TRP A 98 -7.14 12.92 8.63
CA TRP A 98 -7.33 12.45 7.25
C TRP A 98 -6.49 13.22 6.24
N PHE A 99 -6.38 14.55 6.39
CA PHE A 99 -5.57 15.39 5.52
C PHE A 99 -4.08 15.12 5.71
N THR A 100 -3.64 15.01 6.97
CA THR A 100 -2.24 14.73 7.28
C THR A 100 -1.80 13.35 6.81
N ILE A 101 -2.64 12.32 6.96
CA ILE A 101 -2.38 10.96 6.42
C ILE A 101 -2.29 11.00 4.90
N PHE A 102 -3.23 11.68 4.23
CA PHE A 102 -3.21 11.76 2.76
C PHE A 102 -1.97 12.49 2.25
N LEU A 103 -1.62 13.62 2.89
CA LEU A 103 -0.45 14.42 2.54
C LEU A 103 0.84 13.64 2.80
N SER A 104 0.98 13.01 3.97
CA SER A 104 2.17 12.24 4.32
C SER A 104 2.35 11.05 3.39
N ALA A 105 1.27 10.32 3.06
CA ALA A 105 1.31 9.22 2.12
C ALA A 105 1.72 9.69 0.71
N THR A 106 1.15 10.80 0.24
CA THR A 106 1.45 11.36 -1.09
C THR A 106 2.90 11.81 -1.20
N VAL A 107 3.39 12.59 -0.22
CA VAL A 107 4.77 13.07 -0.20
C VAL A 107 5.76 11.90 -0.09
N THR A 108 5.49 10.96 0.82
CA THR A 108 6.33 9.77 0.99
C THR A 108 6.38 8.94 -0.28
N PHE A 109 5.25 8.73 -0.95
CA PHE A 109 5.20 8.00 -2.22
C PHE A 109 6.02 8.69 -3.30
N ILE A 110 5.86 10.00 -3.49
CA ILE A 110 6.59 10.76 -4.51
C ILE A 110 8.09 10.67 -4.29
N VAL A 111 8.55 10.90 -3.06
CA VAL A 111 9.98 10.88 -2.74
C VAL A 111 10.56 9.48 -2.85
N SER A 112 9.83 8.46 -2.40
CA SER A 112 10.23 7.06 -2.57
C SER A 112 10.31 6.65 -4.04
N TYR A 113 9.34 7.07 -4.85
CA TYR A 113 9.32 6.81 -6.29
C TYR A 113 10.54 7.43 -6.99
N ILE A 114 10.84 8.70 -6.69
CA ILE A 114 12.03 9.38 -7.22
C ILE A 114 13.31 8.66 -6.80
N ALA A 115 13.43 8.28 -5.52
CA ALA A 115 14.59 7.55 -5.02
C ALA A 115 14.79 6.21 -5.73
N VAL A 116 13.71 5.45 -5.95
CA VAL A 116 13.74 4.19 -6.70
C VAL A 116 14.15 4.41 -8.15
N LEU A 117 13.61 5.42 -8.82
CA LEU A 117 14.02 5.75 -10.19
C LEU A 117 15.51 6.07 -10.30
N ILE A 118 16.07 6.78 -9.30
CA ILE A 118 17.50 7.06 -9.21
C ILE A 118 18.28 5.77 -8.99
N MET A 119 17.86 4.91 -8.06
CA MET A 119 18.51 3.62 -7.78
C MET A 119 18.49 2.69 -8.99
N MET A 120 17.39 2.64 -9.74
CA MET A 120 17.28 1.83 -10.97
C MET A 120 18.22 2.30 -12.09
N ARG A 121 18.70 3.55 -12.05
CA ARG A 121 19.74 4.04 -12.96
C ARG A 121 21.15 3.58 -12.57
N ILE A 122 21.35 3.08 -11.36
CA ILE A 122 22.66 2.60 -10.89
C ILE A 122 22.90 1.19 -11.47
N PRO A 123 23.92 0.98 -12.32
CA PRO A 123 24.11 -0.27 -13.07
C PRO A 123 24.40 -1.50 -12.18
N LEU A 124 24.77 -1.30 -10.91
CA LEU A 124 25.01 -2.38 -9.94
C LEU A 124 23.74 -3.10 -9.49
N LEU A 125 22.55 -2.46 -9.53
CA LEU A 125 21.28 -3.10 -9.17
C LEU A 125 20.59 -3.83 -10.32
N LYS A 126 20.96 -3.56 -11.58
CA LYS A 126 20.36 -4.24 -12.76
C LYS A 126 20.63 -5.74 -12.84
N ARG A 127 21.57 -6.26 -12.04
CA ARG A 127 22.01 -7.66 -12.11
C ARG A 127 21.28 -8.57 -11.11
N THR A 128 20.49 -8.00 -10.20
CA THR A 128 19.85 -8.72 -9.09
C THR A 128 18.32 -8.63 -9.12
N VAL A 129 17.74 -7.84 -10.03
CA VAL A 129 16.29 -7.64 -10.21
C VAL A 129 15.90 -7.95 -11.64
#